data_AF-A0A7L4RSI8-F1
#
_entry.id   AF-A0A7L4RSI8-F1
#
_cell.length_a   1.000
_cell.length_b   1.000
_cell.length_c   1.000
_cell.angle_alpha   90.00
_cell.angle_beta   90.00
_cell.angle_gamma   90.00
#
_symmetry.space_group_name_H-M   'P 1'
#
loop_
_entity.id
_entity.type
_entity.pdbx_description
1 polymer ?
#
loop_
_entity_poly.entity_id
_entity_poly.type
_entity_poly.pdbx_seq_one_letter_code
_entity_poly.pdbx_strand_id
1 'polypeptide(L)'
;MYEGYNMPRPGQKTYSLSKKKRKTPGKRSVETYERKQTTRSYCSLCGERLCGAKTLKSLAKTKKKCGRKFSGELCHKCAENVIKIQARINAGQMTKSDADSSQQRYLK
;
A
#
# COMPACT_ATOMS: atom_id res chain seq x y z
N MET A 1 11.30 -47.15 -14.45
CA MET A 1 12.15 -45.93 -14.37
C MET A 1 11.36 -44.91 -13.60
N TYR A 2 11.90 -44.40 -12.49
CA TYR A 2 11.17 -43.55 -11.55
C TYR A 2 10.63 -42.30 -12.25
N GLU A 3 9.31 -42.21 -12.37
CA GLU A 3 8.58 -41.02 -12.82
C GLU A 3 8.99 -39.87 -11.89
N GLY A 4 9.92 -39.04 -12.38
CA GLY A 4 10.54 -37.98 -11.60
C GLY A 4 9.46 -37.09 -11.01
N TYR A 5 9.30 -37.17 -9.69
CA TYR A 5 8.42 -36.32 -8.90
C TYR A 5 8.67 -34.87 -9.33
N ASN A 6 7.68 -34.29 -10.00
CA ASN A 6 7.66 -32.91 -10.44
C ASN A 6 7.51 -31.99 -9.21
N MET A 7 8.47 -32.06 -8.30
CA MET A 7 8.45 -31.31 -7.06
C MET A 7 8.89 -29.89 -7.39
N PRO A 8 8.08 -28.87 -7.04
CA PRO A 8 8.47 -27.48 -7.21
C PRO A 8 9.82 -27.25 -6.55
N ARG A 9 10.70 -26.47 -7.21
CA ARG A 9 11.98 -26.08 -6.61
C ARG A 9 11.72 -25.52 -5.21
N PRO A 10 12.58 -25.74 -4.21
CA PRO A 10 12.33 -25.27 -2.84
C PRO A 10 11.89 -23.80 -2.74
N GLY A 11 12.51 -22.91 -3.52
CA GLY A 11 12.12 -21.49 -3.57
C GLY A 11 10.70 -21.22 -4.12
N GLN A 12 10.16 -22.12 -4.95
CA GLN A 12 8.80 -22.08 -5.51
C GLN A 12 7.72 -22.55 -4.54
N LYS A 13 8.10 -23.13 -3.39
CA LYS A 13 7.18 -23.52 -2.32
C LYS A 13 6.79 -22.36 -1.41
N THR A 14 7.48 -21.23 -1.50
CA THR A 14 7.28 -20.07 -0.61
C THR A 14 6.01 -19.25 -0.93
N TYR A 15 5.49 -18.53 0.07
CA TYR A 15 4.30 -17.68 -0.07
C TYR A 15 4.56 -16.35 -0.82
N SER A 16 5.82 -16.00 -1.10
CA SER A 16 6.19 -14.78 -1.83
C SER A 16 5.82 -14.85 -3.32
N LEU A 17 5.64 -16.06 -3.85
CA LEU A 17 5.27 -16.33 -5.22
C LEU A 17 3.79 -16.71 -5.32
N SER A 18 3.13 -16.21 -6.36
CA SER A 18 1.80 -16.64 -6.79
C SER A 18 1.97 -17.73 -7.85
N LYS A 19 1.27 -18.84 -7.69
CA LYS A 19 1.23 -19.94 -8.66
C LYS A 19 -0.01 -19.76 -9.54
N LYS A 20 0.16 -19.68 -10.86
CA LYS A 20 -0.93 -19.52 -11.83
C LYS A 20 -0.84 -20.61 -12.89
N LYS A 21 -1.91 -21.39 -13.06
CA LYS A 21 -2.03 -22.36 -14.16
C LYS A 21 -2.40 -21.62 -15.43
N ARG A 22 -1.57 -21.72 -16.47
CA ARG A 22 -1.81 -21.09 -17.78
C ARG A 22 -1.68 -22.14 -18.88
N LYS A 23 -2.42 -21.96 -19.97
CA LYS A 23 -2.25 -22.74 -21.19
C LYS A 23 -1.24 -22.05 -22.08
N THR A 24 -0.22 -22.78 -22.55
CA THR A 24 0.73 -22.27 -23.53
C THR A 24 0.16 -22.40 -24.94
N PRO A 25 0.69 -21.65 -25.93
CA PRO A 25 0.25 -21.76 -27.33
C PRO A 25 0.30 -23.20 -27.87
N GLY A 26 1.25 -24.02 -27.42
CA GLY A 26 1.34 -25.45 -27.73
C GLY A 26 0.33 -26.35 -26.98
N LYS A 27 -0.77 -25.79 -26.46
CA LYS A 27 -1.86 -26.48 -25.73
C LYS A 27 -1.43 -27.20 -24.43
N ARG A 28 -0.22 -26.95 -23.91
CA ARG A 28 0.24 -27.53 -22.64
C ARG A 28 -0.26 -26.69 -21.46
N SER A 29 -0.66 -27.32 -20.35
CA SER A 29 -0.89 -26.62 -19.09
C SER A 29 0.39 -26.54 -18.28
N VAL A 30 0.83 -25.32 -17.97
CA VAL A 30 2.05 -25.05 -17.20
C VAL A 30 1.71 -24.18 -16.00
N GLU A 31 2.39 -24.42 -14.88
CA GLU A 31 2.34 -23.56 -13.69
C GLU A 31 3.40 -22.46 -13.81
N THR A 32 2.96 -21.22 -13.95
CA THR A 32 3.82 -20.04 -13.95
C THR A 32 3.88 -19.44 -12.55
N TYR A 33 5.09 -19.07 -12.12
CA TYR A 33 5.35 -18.42 -10.84
C TYR A 33 5.55 -16.92 -11.04
N GLU A 34 4.72 -16.09 -10.44
CA GLU A 34 4.81 -14.63 -10.49
C GLU A 34 5.06 -14.05 -9.08
N ARG A 35 5.86 -12.98 -8.96
CA ARG A 35 6.05 -12.30 -7.65
C ARG A 35 4.75 -11.61 -7.21
N LYS A 36 4.37 -11.79 -5.94
CA LYS A 36 3.22 -11.07 -5.36
C LYS A 36 3.52 -9.57 -5.29
N GLN A 37 2.56 -8.75 -5.70
CA GLN A 37 2.67 -7.29 -5.68
C GLN A 37 1.74 -6.73 -4.60
N THR A 38 2.30 -6.07 -3.60
CA THR A 38 1.55 -5.28 -2.61
C THR A 38 1.26 -3.92 -3.23
N THR A 39 0.12 -3.80 -3.92
CA THR A 39 -0.22 -2.60 -4.70
C THR A 39 -0.99 -1.53 -3.93
N ARG A 40 -1.57 -1.90 -2.77
CA ARG A 40 -2.48 -1.05 -2.01
C ARG A 40 -1.74 -0.41 -0.83
N SER A 41 -1.97 0.88 -0.64
CA SER A 41 -1.52 1.64 0.54
C SER A 41 -2.69 1.84 1.52
N TYR A 42 -2.36 1.99 2.80
CA TYR A 42 -3.31 2.21 3.89
C TYR A 42 -3.00 3.51 4.63
N CYS A 43 -4.02 4.11 5.23
CA CYS A 43 -3.89 5.31 6.05
C CYS A 43 -3.18 4.99 7.36
N SER A 44 -2.20 5.81 7.76
CA SER A 44 -1.46 5.62 9.01
C SER A 44 -2.31 5.82 10.27
N LEU A 45 -3.41 6.57 10.18
CA LEU A 45 -4.29 6.87 11.33
C LEU A 45 -5.45 5.89 11.45
N CYS A 46 -6.25 5.75 10.40
CA CYS A 46 -7.47 4.93 10.44
C CYS A 46 -7.31 3.54 9.82
N GLY A 47 -6.17 3.23 9.17
CA GLY A 47 -5.97 1.96 8.46
C GLY A 47 -6.79 1.81 7.17
N GLU A 48 -7.59 2.82 6.79
CA GLU A 48 -8.42 2.75 5.58
C GLU A 48 -7.57 2.73 4.29
N ARG A 49 -8.08 2.05 3.26
CA ARG A 49 -7.40 1.97 1.96
C ARG A 49 -7.30 3.35 1.31
N LEU A 50 -6.08 3.72 0.89
CA LEU A 50 -5.83 4.96 0.18
C LEU A 50 -6.21 4.83 -1.31
N CYS A 51 -7.23 5.57 -1.73
CA CYS A 51 -7.57 5.72 -3.14
C CYS A 51 -6.50 6.56 -3.87
N GLY A 52 -6.04 6.07 -5.03
CA GLY A 52 -5.09 6.79 -5.89
C GLY A 52 -3.62 6.74 -5.46
N ALA A 53 -3.29 6.21 -4.27
CA ALA A 53 -1.91 5.97 -3.86
C ALA A 53 -1.46 4.57 -4.28
N LYS A 54 -0.30 4.48 -4.94
CA LYS A 54 0.30 3.22 -5.39
C LYS A 54 1.76 3.15 -4.95
N THR A 55 2.16 1.98 -4.44
CA THR A 55 3.52 1.67 -3.95
C THR A 55 4.48 1.16 -5.03
N LEU A 56 3.99 0.93 -6.24
CA LEU A 56 4.75 0.35 -7.33
C LEU A 56 5.91 1.28 -7.75
N LYS A 57 7.15 0.78 -7.64
CA LYS A 57 8.37 1.53 -7.95
C LYS A 57 8.43 2.03 -9.39
N SER A 58 7.87 1.28 -10.34
CA SER A 58 7.89 1.58 -11.78
C SER A 58 7.04 2.79 -12.19
N LEU A 59 6.12 3.28 -11.35
CA LEU A 59 5.31 4.45 -11.70
C LEU A 59 6.05 5.78 -11.52
N ALA A 60 5.71 6.75 -12.36
CA ALA A 60 6.12 8.15 -12.20
C ALA A 60 5.63 8.73 -10.87
N LYS A 61 6.33 9.76 -10.35
CA LYS A 61 6.03 10.40 -9.05
C LYS A 61 4.58 10.89 -8.95
N THR A 62 4.05 11.46 -10.04
CA THR A 62 2.68 11.97 -10.14
C THR A 62 1.61 10.86 -10.10
N LYS A 63 1.95 9.65 -10.55
CA LYS A 63 1.03 8.49 -10.53
C LYS A 63 1.11 7.68 -9.23
N LYS A 64 2.06 7.99 -8.35
CA LYS A 64 2.26 7.32 -7.04
C LYS A 64 1.43 7.97 -5.93
N LYS A 65 1.23 9.30 -5.99
CA LYS A 65 0.51 10.09 -4.99
C LYS A 65 -0.39 11.13 -5.65
N CYS A 66 -1.46 11.51 -4.96
CA CYS A 66 -2.28 12.66 -5.32
C CYS A 66 -1.51 13.97 -5.00
N GLY A 67 -1.87 15.07 -5.66
CA GLY A 67 -1.22 16.38 -5.50
C GLY A 67 -1.49 17.08 -4.15
N ARG A 68 -2.37 16.55 -3.29
CA ARG A 68 -2.71 17.16 -2.00
C ARG A 68 -1.65 16.90 -0.91
N LYS A 69 -1.65 17.73 0.14
CA LYS A 69 -0.86 17.51 1.36
C LYS A 69 -1.19 16.16 2.02
N PHE A 70 -0.15 15.51 2.55
CA PHE A 70 -0.21 14.18 3.19
C PHE A 70 -0.74 13.04 2.31
N SER A 71 -0.73 13.20 0.98
CA SER A 71 -1.11 12.12 0.07
C SER A 71 -0.12 10.95 0.14
N GLY A 72 -0.66 9.74 0.23
CA GLY A 72 0.11 8.50 0.36
C GLY A 72 0.27 8.03 1.80
N GLU A 73 -0.06 8.87 2.77
CA GLU A 73 0.04 8.57 4.20
C GLU A 73 -1.31 8.70 4.92
N LEU A 74 -2.07 9.77 4.65
CA LEU A 74 -3.38 10.01 5.25
C LEU A 74 -4.51 9.90 4.23
N CYS A 75 -5.68 9.40 4.66
CA CYS A 75 -6.90 9.50 3.88
C CYS A 75 -7.41 10.95 3.81
N HIS A 76 -8.40 11.23 2.97
CA HIS A 76 -8.91 12.59 2.78
C HIS A 76 -9.52 13.17 4.07
N LYS A 77 -10.31 12.35 4.80
CA LYS A 77 -10.95 12.74 6.07
C LYS A 77 -9.92 13.08 7.16
N CYS A 78 -8.95 12.19 7.37
CA CYS A 78 -7.89 12.42 8.34
C CYS A 78 -7.05 13.66 8.00
N ALA A 79 -6.72 13.86 6.72
CA ALA A 79 -5.96 15.03 6.28
C ALA A 79 -6.74 16.33 6.53
N GLU A 80 -8.05 16.34 6.26
CA GLU A 80 -8.93 17.48 6.54
C GLU A 80 -8.96 17.82 8.03
N ASN A 81 -9.11 16.81 8.90
CA ASN A 81 -9.13 17.00 10.35
C ASN A 81 -7.81 17.59 10.86
N VAL A 82 -6.68 17.05 10.42
CA VAL A 82 -5.35 17.58 10.77
C VAL A 82 -5.20 19.03 10.35
N ILE A 83 -5.64 19.40 9.14
CA ILE A 83 -5.56 20.78 8.64
C ILE A 83 -6.42 21.71 9.48
N LYS A 84 -7.63 21.30 9.86
CA LYS A 84 -8.53 22.08 10.73
C LYS A 84 -7.93 22.30 12.12
N ILE A 85 -7.38 21.24 12.72
CA ILE A 85 -6.76 21.32 14.05
C ILE A 85 -5.54 22.23 14.00
N GLN A 86 -4.69 22.09 12.98
CA GLN A 86 -3.55 22.99 12.78
C GLN A 86 -3.99 24.45 12.68
N ALA A 87 -5.06 24.74 11.94
CA ALA A 87 -5.57 26.10 11.82
C ALA A 87 -6.05 26.66 13.18
N ARG A 88 -6.68 25.84 14.02
CA ARG A 88 -7.12 26.24 15.38
C ARG A 88 -5.94 26.49 16.32
N ILE A 89 -4.90 25.66 16.25
CA ILE A 89 -3.66 25.85 17.01
C ILE A 89 -2.98 27.16 16.60
N ASN A 90 -2.91 27.42 15.29
CA ASN A 90 -2.34 28.67 14.76
C ASN A 90 -3.15 29.90 15.21
N ALA A 91 -4.47 29.76 15.38
CA ALA A 91 -5.34 30.81 15.91
C ALA A 91 -5.25 30.97 17.44
N GLY A 92 -4.46 30.15 18.13
CA GLY A 92 -4.32 30.17 19.59
C GLY A 92 -5.52 29.60 20.36
N GLN A 93 -6.46 28.95 19.67
CA GLN A 93 -7.67 28.39 20.29
C GLN A 93 -7.43 27.03 20.95
N MET A 94 -6.33 26.35 20.61
CA MET A 94 -5.99 25.01 21.09
C MET A 94 -4.48 24.84 21.20
N THR A 95 -4.04 23.97 22.11
CA THR A 95 -2.65 23.52 22.21
C THR A 95 -2.47 22.16 21.52
N LYS A 96 -1.22 21.79 21.22
CA LYS A 96 -0.92 20.48 20.60
C LYS A 96 -1.31 19.30 21.49
N SER A 97 -1.27 19.48 22.81
CA SER A 97 -1.65 18.45 23.79
C SER A 97 -3.15 18.12 23.77
N ASP A 98 -3.98 19.05 23.31
CA ASP A 98 -5.43 18.86 23.25
C ASP A 98 -5.86 17.99 22.05
N ALA A 99 -4.96 17.81 21.08
CA ALA A 99 -5.20 16.95 19.93
C ALA A 99 -4.86 15.48 20.25
N ASP A 100 -5.55 14.56 19.57
CA ASP A 100 -5.29 13.12 19.67
C ASP A 100 -3.80 12.80 19.43
N SER A 101 -3.23 11.93 20.26
CA SER A 101 -1.79 11.63 20.25
C SER A 101 -1.29 11.13 18.90
N SER A 102 -2.14 10.41 18.14
CA SER A 102 -1.80 9.96 16.80
C SER A 102 -1.70 11.12 15.79
N GLN A 103 -2.46 12.19 16.00
CA GLN A 103 -2.51 13.36 15.14
C GLN A 103 -1.38 14.36 15.45
N GLN A 104 -0.87 14.37 16.68
CA GLN A 104 0.22 15.25 17.12
C GLN A 104 1.45 15.18 16.20
N ARG A 105 1.74 14.00 15.62
CA ARG A 105 2.83 13.80 14.65
C ARG A 105 2.71 14.68 13.39
N TYR A 106 1.49 15.03 12.99
CA TYR A 106 1.22 15.79 11.77
C TYR A 106 1.05 17.29 12.00
N LEU A 107 0.96 17.71 13.26
CA LEU A 107 0.79 19.09 13.66
C LEU A 107 2.17 19.75 13.87
N LYS A 108 2.45 20.80 13.12
CA LYS A 108 3.73 21.52 13.17
C LYS A 108 3.62 22.83 13.93
#